data_AF-A0A958ER14-F1
#
_entry.id   AF-A0A958ER14-F1
#
_cell.length_a   1.000
_cell.length_b   1.000
_cell.length_c   1.000
_cell.angle_alpha   90.00
_cell.angle_beta   90.00
_cell.angle_gamma   90.00
#
_symmetry.space_group_name_H-M   'P 1'
#
loop_
_entity.id
_entity.type
_entity.pdbx_description
1 polymer ?
#
loop_
_entity_poly.entity_id
_entity_poly.type
_entity_poly.pdbx_seq_one_letter_code
_entity_poly.pdbx_strand_id
1 'polypeptide(L)'
;MSEHTQSNHHILPLKVYLGIAGALFVLTIITVAVSFFHFGELNIIVALLIAATKGTLVALYFMHLKYDNKLYMTIFVLSLIFLAIFLGFTMLDTNFRGEIDVSEGPPIDQNAIIYEQQK
;
A
#
# COMPACT_ATOMS: atom_id res chain seq x y z
N MET A 1 -39.84 25.47 24.85
CA MET A 1 -38.51 25.43 25.49
C MET A 1 -37.55 24.84 24.46
N SER A 2 -36.78 25.68 23.77
CA SER A 2 -35.81 25.23 22.77
C SER A 2 -34.53 24.79 23.47
N GLU A 3 -34.26 23.48 23.49
CA GLU A 3 -32.98 22.93 23.91
C GLU A 3 -31.90 23.30 22.89
N HIS A 4 -31.00 24.20 23.28
CA HIS A 4 -29.74 24.40 22.58
C HIS A 4 -28.74 23.33 23.03
N THR A 5 -28.74 22.18 22.36
CA THR A 5 -27.67 21.18 22.49
C THR A 5 -26.41 21.75 21.84
N GLN A 6 -25.55 22.36 22.66
CA GLN A 6 -24.19 22.76 22.29
C GLN A 6 -23.36 21.50 21.99
N SER A 7 -23.37 21.08 20.72
CA SER A 7 -22.45 20.06 20.22
C SER A 7 -21.03 20.62 20.26
N ASN A 8 -20.31 20.29 21.33
CA ASN A 8 -18.90 20.61 21.47
C ASN A 8 -18.12 19.76 20.44
N HIS A 9 -17.97 20.29 19.23
CA HIS A 9 -17.18 19.67 18.17
C HIS A 9 -15.72 19.64 18.64
N HIS A 10 -15.26 18.48 19.14
CA HIS A 10 -13.89 18.30 19.62
C HIS A 10 -12.94 18.29 18.42
N ILE A 11 -12.62 19.48 17.91
CA ILE A 11 -11.58 19.66 16.90
C ILE A 11 -10.24 19.32 17.54
N LEU A 12 -9.53 18.35 16.96
CA LEU A 12 -8.20 17.98 17.44
C LEU A 12 -7.28 19.21 17.40
N PRO A 13 -6.49 19.45 18.46
CA PRO A 13 -5.62 20.61 18.52
C PRO A 13 -4.59 20.55 17.40
N LEU A 14 -4.39 21.66 16.70
CA LEU A 14 -3.51 21.79 15.53
C LEU A 14 -2.07 21.28 15.81
N LYS A 15 -1.64 21.37 17.08
CA LYS A 15 -0.36 20.83 17.56
C LYS A 15 -0.18 19.33 17.27
N VAL A 16 -1.23 18.53 17.36
CA VAL A 16 -1.18 17.09 17.08
C VAL A 16 -0.88 16.86 15.60
N TYR A 17 -1.61 17.52 14.71
CA TYR A 17 -1.39 17.43 13.26
C TYR A 17 0.03 17.88 12.86
N LEU A 18 0.52 18.98 13.41
CA LEU A 18 1.89 19.44 13.15
C LEU A 18 2.95 18.46 13.68
N GLY A 19 2.73 17.87 14.85
CA GLY A 19 3.62 16.86 15.41
C GLY A 19 3.74 15.63 14.51
N ILE A 20 2.62 15.15 13.99
CA ILE A 20 2.58 13.99 13.09
C ILE A 20 3.15 14.34 11.72
N ALA A 21 2.87 15.54 11.19
CA ALA A 21 3.49 16.03 9.96
C ALA A 21 5.02 16.04 10.08
N GLY A 22 5.56 16.51 11.22
CA GLY A 22 6.98 16.44 11.53
C GLY A 22 7.51 15.00 11.55
N ALA A 23 6.80 14.08 12.20
CA ALA A 23 7.17 12.65 12.21
C ALA A 23 7.19 12.03 10.80
N LEU A 24 6.20 12.35 9.97
CA LEU A 24 6.14 11.89 8.57
C LEU A 24 7.27 12.47 7.73
N PHE A 25 7.66 13.73 7.97
CA PHE A 25 8.78 14.36 7.30
C PHE A 25 10.10 13.65 7.65
N VAL A 26 10.32 13.36 8.94
CA VAL A 26 11.47 12.57 9.40
C VAL A 26 11.48 11.18 8.77
N LEU A 27 10.36 10.46 8.79
CA LEU A 27 10.23 9.16 8.12
C LEU A 27 10.53 9.25 6.62
N THR A 28 10.27 10.39 5.98
CA THR A 28 10.56 10.61 4.56
C THR A 28 12.04 10.81 4.30
N ILE A 29 12.72 11.59 5.12
CA ILE A 29 14.17 11.67 5.09
C ILE A 29 14.79 10.28 5.29
N ILE A 30 14.26 9.49 6.24
CA ILE A 30 14.72 8.12 6.47
C ILE A 30 14.52 7.25 5.22
N THR A 31 13.37 7.30 4.55
CA THR A 31 13.16 6.54 3.30
C THR A 31 14.17 6.91 2.23
N VAL A 32 14.43 8.21 2.05
CA VAL A 32 15.42 8.69 1.08
C VAL A 32 16.83 8.23 1.49
N ALA A 33 17.19 8.34 2.76
CA ALA A 33 18.48 7.86 3.26
C ALA A 33 18.67 6.36 3.03
N VAL A 34 17.66 5.55 3.37
CA VAL A 34 17.64 4.09 3.15
C VAL A 34 17.80 3.74 1.68
N SER A 35 17.28 4.57 0.75
CA SER A 35 17.42 4.33 -0.70
C SER A 35 18.87 4.37 -1.21
N PHE A 36 19.78 5.01 -0.47
CA PHE A 36 21.20 5.03 -0.83
C PHE A 36 21.98 3.80 -0.33
N PHE A 37 21.40 3.02 0.58
CA PHE A 37 22.03 1.81 1.10
C PHE A 37 21.48 0.58 0.37
N HIS A 38 22.39 -0.31 -0.05
CA HIS A 38 22.02 -1.60 -0.64
C HIS A 38 22.04 -2.69 0.42
N PHE A 39 20.85 -3.10 0.86
CA PHE A 39 20.63 -4.23 1.77
C PHE A 39 20.35 -5.55 1.04
N GLY A 40 20.56 -5.59 -0.29
CA GLY A 40 20.28 -6.77 -1.12
C GLY A 40 18.78 -7.11 -1.14
N GLU A 41 18.45 -8.36 -0.85
CA GLU A 41 17.06 -8.86 -0.82
C GLU A 41 16.19 -8.17 0.26
N LEU A 42 16.81 -7.65 1.32
CA LEU A 42 16.10 -6.98 2.40
C LEU A 42 15.60 -5.57 2.02
N ASN A 43 16.03 -5.02 0.88
CA ASN A 43 15.62 -3.69 0.42
C ASN A 43 14.10 -3.53 0.38
N ILE A 44 13.39 -4.52 -0.19
CA ILE A 44 11.94 -4.51 -0.31
C ILE A 44 11.28 -4.56 1.07
N ILE A 45 11.77 -5.43 1.96
CA ILE A 45 11.20 -5.59 3.30
C ILE A 45 11.34 -4.30 4.11
N VAL A 46 12.53 -3.68 4.09
CA VAL A 46 12.77 -2.42 4.79
C VAL A 46 11.94 -1.29 4.19
N ALA A 47 11.86 -1.19 2.86
CA ALA A 47 11.05 -0.17 2.19
C ALA A 47 9.56 -0.31 2.55
N LEU A 48 9.03 -1.54 2.56
CA LEU A 48 7.64 -1.83 2.93
C LEU A 48 7.35 -1.52 4.40
N LEU A 49 8.26 -1.84 5.32
CA LEU A 49 8.10 -1.52 6.74
C LEU A 49 8.00 -0.01 6.98
N ILE A 50 8.87 0.77 6.33
CA ILE A 50 8.85 2.24 6.45
C ILE A 50 7.57 2.80 5.82
N ALA A 51 7.19 2.31 4.64
CA ALA A 51 5.95 2.71 3.97
C ALA A 51 4.70 2.40 4.81
N ALA A 52 4.62 1.19 5.39
CA ALA A 52 3.52 0.79 6.26
C ALA A 52 3.44 1.69 7.50
N THR A 53 4.57 1.98 8.13
CA THR A 53 4.62 2.87 9.31
C THR A 53 4.08 4.27 8.99
N LYS A 54 4.49 4.86 7.85
CA LYS A 54 3.95 6.14 7.38
C LYS A 54 2.45 6.06 7.11
N GLY A 55 2.02 5.02 6.40
CA GLY A 55 0.61 4.79 6.08
C GLY A 55 -0.25 4.68 7.34
N THR A 56 0.21 3.97 8.36
CA THR A 56 -0.49 3.85 9.64
C THR A 56 -0.61 5.20 10.37
N LEU A 57 0.45 6.01 10.41
CA LEU A 57 0.38 7.37 10.98
C LEU A 57 -0.65 8.24 10.26
N VAL A 58 -0.67 8.20 8.92
CA VAL A 58 -1.66 8.93 8.12
C VAL A 58 -3.07 8.43 8.38
N ALA A 59 -3.29 7.11 8.34
CA ALA A 59 -4.60 6.51 8.54
C ALA A 59 -5.16 6.80 9.94
N LEU A 60 -4.36 6.65 10.99
CA LEU A 60 -4.84 6.83 12.35
C LEU A 60 -5.18 8.30 12.67
N TYR A 61 -4.39 9.25 12.17
CA TYR A 61 -4.51 10.65 12.60
C TYR A 61 -5.06 11.60 11.52
N PHE A 62 -4.54 11.57 10.30
CA PHE A 62 -5.01 12.46 9.23
C PHE A 62 -6.32 12.00 8.62
N MET A 63 -6.56 10.69 8.56
CA MET A 63 -7.88 10.13 8.19
C MET A 63 -8.84 9.99 9.38
N HIS A 64 -8.44 10.46 10.57
CA HIS A 64 -9.26 10.48 11.78
C HIS A 64 -9.72 9.08 12.28
N LEU A 65 -9.16 8.00 11.75
CA LEU A 65 -9.62 6.63 12.02
C LEU A 65 -9.48 6.21 13.49
N LYS A 66 -8.55 6.82 14.23
CA LYS A 66 -8.38 6.61 15.68
C LYS A 66 -9.49 7.25 16.53
N TYR A 67 -10.08 8.34 16.04
CA TYR A 67 -11.00 9.20 16.81
C TYR A 67 -12.46 9.05 16.38
N ASP A 68 -12.69 8.59 15.14
CA ASP A 68 -14.02 8.28 14.63
C ASP A 68 -14.56 6.92 15.12
N ASN A 69 -15.76 6.58 14.67
CA ASN A 69 -16.41 5.31 14.98
C ASN A 69 -15.54 4.11 14.54
N LYS A 70 -15.41 3.13 15.44
CA LYS A 70 -14.70 1.86 15.21
C LYS A 70 -15.15 1.12 13.95
N LEU A 71 -16.38 1.33 13.50
CA LEU A 71 -16.88 0.80 12.23
C LEU A 71 -15.97 1.17 11.04
N TYR A 72 -15.48 2.41 10.96
CA TYR A 72 -14.59 2.82 9.88
C TYR A 72 -13.23 2.12 9.94
N MET A 73 -12.71 1.90 11.15
CA MET A 73 -11.50 1.10 11.34
C MET A 73 -11.70 -0.34 10.87
N THR A 74 -12.84 -0.97 11.17
CA THR A 74 -13.15 -2.32 10.70
C THR A 74 -13.24 -2.38 9.17
N ILE A 75 -13.92 -1.43 8.54
CA ILE A 75 -14.03 -1.36 7.07
C ILE A 75 -12.66 -1.19 6.43
N PHE A 76 -11.80 -0.33 6.99
CA PHE A 76 -10.45 -0.11 6.49
C PHE A 76 -9.56 -1.36 6.62
N VAL A 77 -9.62 -2.06 7.75
CA VAL A 77 -8.87 -3.32 7.91
C VAL A 77 -9.40 -4.39 6.96
N LEU A 78 -10.72 -4.48 6.79
CA LEU A 78 -11.33 -5.40 5.84
C LEU A 78 -10.88 -5.12 4.41
N SER A 79 -10.84 -3.85 3.99
CA SER A 79 -10.37 -3.49 2.64
C SER A 79 -8.90 -3.84 2.41
N LEU A 80 -8.03 -3.67 3.42
CA LEU A 80 -6.63 -4.11 3.35
C LEU A 80 -6.50 -5.64 3.25
N ILE A 81 -7.33 -6.40 3.97
CA ILE A 81 -7.35 -7.87 3.87
C ILE A 81 -7.78 -8.30 2.47
N PHE A 82 -8.86 -7.72 1.93
CA PHE A 82 -9.32 -8.02 0.58
C PHE A 82 -8.27 -7.64 -0.48
N LEU A 83 -7.59 -6.50 -0.32
CA LEU A 83 -6.49 -6.10 -1.20
C LEU A 83 -5.34 -7.11 -1.14
N ALA A 84 -4.95 -7.56 0.06
CA ALA A 84 -3.89 -8.55 0.23
C ALA A 84 -4.26 -9.89 -0.41
N ILE A 85 -5.50 -10.34 -0.26
CA ILE A 85 -6.02 -11.55 -0.93
C ILE A 85 -5.99 -11.38 -2.45
N PHE A 86 -6.46 -10.24 -2.97
CA PHE A 86 -6.46 -9.93 -4.40
C PHE A 86 -5.04 -9.96 -4.97
N LEU A 87 -4.12 -9.20 -4.38
CA LEU A 87 -2.72 -9.17 -4.79
C LEU A 87 -2.06 -10.55 -4.68
N GLY A 88 -2.33 -11.27 -3.59
CA GLY A 88 -1.81 -12.62 -3.37
C GLY A 88 -2.25 -13.59 -4.47
N PHE A 89 -3.54 -13.61 -4.80
CA PHE A 89 -4.03 -14.45 -5.90
C PHE A 89 -3.49 -14.04 -7.27
N THR A 90 -3.40 -12.73 -7.56
CA THR A 90 -2.81 -12.25 -8.82
C THR A 90 -1.34 -12.65 -8.94
N MET A 91 -0.57 -12.56 -7.85
CA MET A 91 0.82 -13.01 -7.83
C MET A 91 0.92 -14.52 -8.02
N LEU A 92 0.11 -15.32 -7.33
CA LEU A 92 0.08 -16.77 -7.52
C LEU A 92 -0.25 -17.13 -8.98
N ASP A 93 -1.31 -16.55 -9.54
CA ASP A 93 -1.69 -16.76 -10.94
C ASP A 93 -0.52 -16.42 -11.89
N THR A 94 0.11 -15.26 -11.72
CA THR A 94 1.22 -14.83 -12.58
C THR A 94 2.42 -15.78 -12.51
N ASN A 95 2.76 -16.28 -11.32
CA ASN A 95 3.93 -17.17 -11.15
C ASN A 95 3.69 -18.58 -11.73
N PHE A 96 2.47 -19.11 -11.65
CA PHE A 96 2.17 -20.49 -12.09
C PHE A 96 1.58 -20.58 -13.51
N ARG A 97 1.14 -19.46 -14.11
CA ARG A 97 0.50 -19.44 -15.43
C ARG A 97 1.35 -20.08 -16.54
N GLY A 98 2.67 -19.89 -16.52
CA GLY A 98 3.58 -20.46 -17.53
C GLY A 98 3.82 -21.97 -17.39
N GLU A 99 3.54 -22.58 -16.25
CA GLU A 99 3.71 -24.03 -16.05
C GLU A 99 2.51 -24.83 -16.58
N ILE A 100 1.34 -24.21 -16.66
CA ILE A 100 0.08 -24.87 -17.06
C ILE A 100 -0.24 -24.71 -18.56
N ASP A 101 0.18 -23.62 -19.20
CA ASP A 101 0.04 -23.43 -20.65
C ASP A 101 1.19 -24.14 -21.39
N VAL A 102 1.05 -25.45 -21.56
CA VAL A 102 2.01 -26.30 -22.31
C VAL A 102 1.98 -25.99 -23.82
N SER A 103 0.95 -25.29 -24.30
CA SER A 103 0.77 -24.97 -25.71
C SER A 103 0.90 -23.47 -25.96
N GLU A 104 2.08 -23.05 -26.38
CA GLU A 104 2.21 -21.82 -27.17
C GLU A 104 1.33 -22.01 -28.42
N GLY A 105 0.38 -21.11 -28.64
CA GLY A 105 -0.43 -21.15 -29.87
C GLY A 105 0.50 -21.17 -31.09
N PRO A 106 0.17 -21.93 -32.16
CA PRO A 106 1.02 -21.97 -33.34
C PRO A 106 1.29 -20.55 -33.84
N PRO A 107 2.46 -20.30 -34.44
CA PRO A 107 2.80 -19.00 -35.01
C PRO A 107 1.66 -18.49 -35.89
N ILE A 108 1.22 -17.25 -35.67
CA ILE A 108 0.20 -16.60 -36.51
C ILE A 108 0.69 -16.53 -37.97
N ASP A 109 2.01 -16.43 -38.16
CA ASP A 109 2.71 -16.54 -39.44
C ASP A 109 4.02 -17.34 -39.25
N GLN A 110 4.14 -18.49 -39.92
CA GLN A 110 5.34 -19.35 -39.86
C GLN A 110 6.58 -18.68 -40.47
N ASN A 111 6.43 -17.65 -41.29
CA ASN A 111 7.53 -16.98 -41.98
C ASN A 111 7.96 -15.67 -41.33
N ALA A 112 7.48 -15.37 -40.11
CA ALA A 112 7.82 -14.12 -39.46
C ALA A 112 9.30 -14.07 -39.04
N ILE A 113 10.00 -13.01 -39.48
CA ILE A 113 11.41 -12.70 -39.20
C ILE A 113 11.81 -12.71 -37.72
N ILE A 114 10.85 -12.58 -36.80
CA ILE A 114 11.07 -12.57 -35.35
C ILE A 114 11.44 -13.97 -34.81
N TYR A 115 11.08 -15.05 -35.51
CA TYR A 115 11.45 -16.42 -35.12
C TYR A 115 12.87 -16.80 -35.53
N GLU A 116 13.35 -16.26 -36.67
CA GLU A 116 14.73 -16.46 -37.15
C GLU A 116 15.78 -15.85 -36.20
N GLN A 117 15.39 -14.85 -35.40
CA GLN A 117 16.28 -14.14 -34.47
C GLN A 117 16.47 -14.87 -33.12
N GLN A 118 15.70 -15.94 -32.84
CA GLN A 118 15.69 -16.65 -31.55
C GLN A 118 16.37 -18.04 -31.56
N LYS A 119 16.97 -18.44 -32.68
CA LYS A 119 17.73 -19.69 -32.84
C LYS A 119 19.24 -19.43 -32.79
#